data_AF-A0A1D2QME8-F1
#
_entry.id   AF-A0A1D2QME8-F1
#
_cell.length_a   1.000
_cell.length_b   1.000
_cell.length_c   1.000
_cell.angle_alpha   90.00
_cell.angle_beta   90.00
_cell.angle_gamma   90.00
#
_symmetry.space_group_name_H-M   'P 1'
#
loop_
_entity.id
_entity.type
_entity.pdbx_description
1 polymer ?
#
loop_
_entity_poly.entity_id
_entity_poly.type
_entity_poly.pdbx_seq_one_letter_code
_entity_poly.pdbx_strand_id
1 'polypeptide(L)'
;MVKNAFVITCGFILGALVVENKQYFSHRIPVPVSVLPDAGVYEGDLNLGRFHGHGRIVWPNKKYYEGDFVNGMFQGKGLLQTATFLYEGEFVSGHASGEGTIEYANGDKYQGSVKFGQPDGTGILRTAHDVYKGDFSAGQYHGRGELSDSTGSHYVGTFAKGQFHGEGVYTYTMVDDNHKKLSETVVVYRGQFVNGSFSGDGSLTEKGKHYEGQFIDWVFHGSGVYRDEEGEYTGQFVRGVYEGKGVYLSKSGIKYEGEFVDGRYHGQGVLTSSEGETYTGHFQYGLKHGKGTIDYAEVLDGIQQVNGEWEYGRLIKSDQPQLVVDKPKLAEYALYHQVKILDEQLSSLDAHDTENIDLYFVGIAGDGSQGVFRREMDFVKSYFDENYATKGKSITLVNSPLTYDKKPLATVTSIEKTLQQVAEKMDASNDILFVYLSSHGSRDFRLQLEQPGLSLLPLSADALGKMLKALPVQHKVVVISACFSGGFVNSLKHDSTMIIMASEHDKMSFGCHDRAHMTYFGEAFFKDSLHQSATFVDAFYRARDIVRGREAKEGFENSNPLIYKPKAIVAHLKKWREQRRQQIIDAGP
;
A
#
# COMPACT_ATOMS: atom_id res chain seq x y z
N MET A 1 -20.08 -52.98 30.13
CA MET A 1 -19.17 -52.75 31.28
C MET A 1 -19.68 -51.48 31.97
N VAL A 2 -20.36 -51.60 33.11
CA VAL A 2 -19.81 -51.37 34.48
C VAL A 2 -19.43 -49.90 34.68
N LYS A 3 -19.79 -49.14 35.71
CA LYS A 3 -20.68 -49.22 36.89
C LYS A 3 -20.65 -47.80 37.50
N ASN A 4 -21.74 -47.42 38.15
CA ASN A 4 -21.84 -46.72 39.44
C ASN A 4 -21.15 -45.37 39.70
N ALA A 5 -22.02 -44.43 40.10
CA ALA A 5 -21.77 -43.40 41.10
C ALA A 5 -21.26 -43.96 42.45
N PHE A 6 -20.39 -43.22 43.14
CA PHE A 6 -20.55 -42.73 44.53
C PHE A 6 -19.28 -42.01 45.05
N VAL A 7 -19.47 -40.75 45.51
CA VAL A 7 -19.07 -40.18 46.83
C VAL A 7 -17.57 -40.01 47.13
N ILE A 8 -17.11 -38.82 47.57
CA ILE A 8 -16.81 -38.36 48.96
C ILE A 8 -15.91 -37.10 48.74
N THR A 9 -15.97 -35.94 49.43
CA THR A 9 -16.20 -35.64 50.85
C THR A 9 -16.71 -34.21 51.05
N CYS A 10 -17.71 -34.08 51.92
CA CYS A 10 -17.93 -32.90 52.78
C CYS A 10 -16.74 -32.71 53.73
N GLY A 11 -16.36 -31.44 53.95
CA GLY A 11 -15.58 -30.99 55.10
C GLY A 11 -16.37 -29.95 55.88
N PHE A 12 -17.44 -30.38 56.56
CA PHE A 12 -18.07 -29.61 57.64
C PHE A 12 -17.21 -29.76 58.89
N ILE A 13 -16.62 -28.65 59.37
CA ILE A 13 -16.23 -28.56 60.78
C ILE A 13 -17.36 -27.84 61.50
N LEU A 14 -18.23 -28.63 62.12
CA LEU A 14 -19.08 -28.19 63.22
C LEU A 14 -18.17 -27.83 64.41
N GLY A 15 -18.00 -26.54 64.66
CA GLY A 15 -17.66 -26.03 65.98
C GLY A 15 -18.96 -25.75 66.74
N ALA A 16 -19.35 -26.70 67.59
CA ALA A 16 -20.53 -26.61 68.44
C ALA A 16 -20.48 -25.35 69.33
N LEU A 17 -21.49 -24.48 69.22
CA LEU A 17 -21.81 -23.53 70.28
C LEU A 17 -22.67 -24.29 71.29
N VAL A 18 -21.98 -24.87 72.27
CA VAL A 18 -22.55 -25.33 73.53
C VAL A 18 -23.24 -24.15 74.19
N VAL A 19 -24.53 -24.31 74.44
CA VAL A 19 -25.32 -23.46 75.34
C VAL A 19 -24.78 -23.68 76.74
N GLU A 20 -23.81 -22.87 77.17
CA GLU A 20 -23.53 -22.68 78.59
C GLU A 20 -24.41 -21.55 79.12
N ASN A 21 -25.51 -21.97 79.71
CA ASN A 21 -26.41 -21.16 80.50
C ASN A 21 -25.68 -20.75 81.79
N LYS A 22 -24.98 -19.61 81.77
CA LYS A 22 -24.59 -18.89 82.98
C LYS A 22 -25.40 -17.61 83.07
N GLN A 23 -26.47 -17.70 83.87
CA GLN A 23 -27.13 -16.54 84.45
C GLN A 23 -26.07 -15.71 85.22
N TYR A 24 -25.60 -14.65 84.59
CA TYR A 24 -25.14 -13.47 85.30
C TYR A 24 -26.27 -12.45 85.22
N PHE A 25 -26.84 -12.13 86.38
CA PHE A 25 -27.71 -10.97 86.52
C PHE A 25 -26.95 -9.73 86.04
N SER A 26 -27.34 -9.15 84.91
CA SER A 26 -27.12 -7.74 84.63
C SER A 26 -28.47 -7.11 84.31
N HIS A 27 -28.83 -6.10 85.10
CA HIS A 27 -29.93 -5.21 84.74
C HIS A 27 -29.65 -4.71 83.32
N ARG A 28 -30.60 -4.87 82.38
CA ARG A 28 -30.60 -4.02 81.19
C ARG A 28 -30.81 -2.60 81.70
N ILE A 29 -29.71 -1.87 81.86
CA ILE A 29 -29.75 -0.41 82.04
C ILE A 29 -30.49 0.11 80.81
N PRO A 30 -31.58 0.90 80.97
CA PRO A 30 -32.22 1.52 79.82
C PRO A 30 -31.16 2.39 79.14
N VAL A 31 -30.83 2.05 77.88
CA VAL A 31 -29.97 2.91 77.07
C VAL A 31 -30.67 4.29 77.00
N PRO A 32 -29.98 5.41 77.31
CA PRO A 32 -30.60 6.72 77.23
C PRO A 32 -31.14 6.96 75.82
N VAL A 33 -32.46 7.03 75.68
CA VAL A 33 -33.11 7.47 74.45
C VAL A 33 -33.37 8.96 74.57
N SER A 34 -32.62 9.77 73.84
CA SER A 34 -32.77 11.24 73.82
C SER A 34 -33.41 11.68 72.51
N VAL A 35 -34.48 12.47 72.58
CA VAL A 35 -35.07 13.14 71.41
C VAL A 35 -34.50 14.55 71.32
N LEU A 36 -33.83 14.84 70.22
CA LEU A 36 -33.21 16.12 69.93
C LEU A 36 -34.24 17.16 69.44
N PRO A 37 -33.92 18.47 69.49
CA PRO A 37 -34.79 19.52 68.95
C PRO A 37 -35.11 19.39 67.45
N ASP A 38 -34.26 18.70 66.68
CA ASP A 38 -34.46 18.38 65.26
C ASP A 38 -35.24 17.06 65.05
N ALA A 39 -35.83 16.53 66.13
CA ALA A 39 -36.52 15.25 66.20
C ALA A 39 -35.64 14.03 65.90
N GLY A 40 -34.31 14.16 65.93
CA GLY A 40 -33.38 13.04 65.94
C GLY A 40 -33.49 12.23 67.23
N VAL A 41 -33.49 10.91 67.13
CA VAL A 41 -33.53 10.00 68.28
C VAL A 41 -32.15 9.38 68.45
N TYR A 42 -31.48 9.70 69.56
CA TYR A 42 -30.19 9.14 69.94
C TYR A 42 -30.36 8.01 70.96
N GLU A 43 -29.63 6.92 70.76
CA GLU A 43 -29.51 5.76 71.64
C GLU A 43 -28.00 5.48 71.85
N GLY A 44 -27.49 5.68 73.07
CA GLY A 44 -26.07 5.46 73.38
C GLY A 44 -25.61 6.10 74.68
N ASP A 45 -24.30 6.06 74.92
CA ASP A 45 -23.69 6.57 76.14
C ASP A 45 -23.70 8.11 76.22
N LEU A 46 -23.84 8.65 77.43
CA LEU A 46 -23.80 10.08 77.70
C LEU A 46 -22.69 10.40 78.68
N ASN A 47 -21.91 11.44 78.41
CA ASN A 47 -20.96 12.02 79.34
C ASN A 47 -21.30 13.50 79.58
N LEU A 48 -21.64 13.86 80.82
CA LEU A 48 -22.07 15.21 81.22
C LEU A 48 -23.18 15.80 80.33
N GLY A 49 -24.14 14.96 79.92
CA GLY A 49 -25.27 15.36 79.07
C GLY A 49 -24.93 15.54 77.58
N ARG A 50 -23.73 15.16 77.14
CA ARG A 50 -23.33 15.13 75.71
C ARG A 50 -23.19 13.69 75.23
N PHE A 51 -23.45 13.46 73.93
CA PHE A 51 -23.21 12.15 73.31
C PHE A 51 -21.73 11.78 73.42
N HIS A 52 -21.47 10.58 73.93
CA HIS A 52 -20.12 10.08 74.15
C HIS A 52 -20.07 8.56 73.98
N GLY A 53 -18.92 7.98 73.67
CA GLY A 53 -18.83 6.53 73.46
C GLY A 53 -19.59 6.06 72.22
N HIS A 54 -19.89 4.77 72.14
CA HIS A 54 -20.62 4.22 70.99
C HIS A 54 -22.10 4.60 71.07
N GLY A 55 -22.67 5.06 69.96
CA GLY A 55 -24.07 5.43 69.92
C GLY A 55 -24.65 5.40 68.52
N ARG A 56 -25.96 5.60 68.48
CA ARG A 56 -26.79 5.48 67.29
C ARG A 56 -27.77 6.65 67.25
N ILE A 57 -27.87 7.34 66.13
CA ILE A 57 -28.81 8.45 65.93
C ILE A 57 -29.61 8.26 64.64
N VAL A 58 -30.93 8.36 64.74
CA VAL A 58 -31.89 8.24 63.62
C VAL A 58 -32.70 9.51 63.51
N TRP A 59 -32.74 10.13 62.34
CA TRP A 59 -33.57 11.31 62.07
C TRP A 59 -34.87 10.95 61.34
N PRO A 60 -35.92 11.79 61.42
CA PRO A 60 -37.20 11.55 60.73
C PRO A 60 -37.07 11.40 59.20
N ASN A 61 -36.05 12.02 58.60
CA ASN A 61 -35.74 11.90 57.18
C ASN A 61 -35.00 10.60 56.80
N LYS A 62 -34.95 9.62 57.71
CA LYS A 62 -34.23 8.34 57.57
C LYS A 62 -32.71 8.48 57.46
N LYS A 63 -32.14 9.68 57.66
CA LYS A 63 -30.70 9.83 57.91
C LYS A 63 -30.38 9.04 59.19
N TYR A 64 -29.21 8.42 59.18
CA TYR A 64 -28.81 7.51 60.23
C TYR A 64 -27.30 7.60 60.46
N TYR A 65 -26.86 7.62 61.71
CA TYR A 65 -25.45 7.44 62.06
C TYR A 65 -25.30 6.43 63.20
N GLU A 66 -24.29 5.57 63.11
CA GLU A 66 -23.86 4.65 64.17
C GLU A 66 -22.33 4.66 64.26
N GLY A 67 -21.80 4.85 65.46
CA GLY A 67 -20.35 4.93 65.68
C GLY A 67 -20.00 5.64 66.97
N ASP A 68 -18.73 6.01 67.12
CA ASP A 68 -18.25 6.66 68.34
C ASP A 68 -18.53 8.17 68.37
N PHE A 69 -18.80 8.68 69.56
CA PHE A 69 -19.03 10.09 69.84
C PHE A 69 -18.00 10.63 70.83
N VAL A 70 -17.48 11.82 70.55
CA VAL A 70 -16.68 12.60 71.50
C VAL A 70 -17.24 14.00 71.60
N ASN A 71 -17.69 14.38 72.80
CA ASN A 71 -18.28 15.69 73.10
C ASN A 71 -19.44 16.08 72.16
N GLY A 72 -20.28 15.12 71.77
CA GLY A 72 -21.42 15.36 70.89
C GLY A 72 -21.13 15.27 69.38
N MET A 73 -19.87 15.06 68.98
CA MET A 73 -19.47 14.95 67.57
C MET A 73 -19.14 13.51 67.19
N PHE A 74 -19.44 13.13 65.95
CA PHE A 74 -18.99 11.86 65.36
C PHE A 74 -17.46 11.80 65.38
N GLN A 75 -16.91 10.68 65.79
CA GLN A 75 -15.48 10.49 65.94
C GLN A 75 -15.13 9.02 65.67
N GLY A 76 -13.91 8.74 65.21
CA GLY A 76 -13.46 7.36 65.03
C GLY A 76 -14.21 6.66 63.89
N LYS A 77 -14.44 5.35 64.00
CA LYS A 77 -15.13 4.60 62.93
C LYS A 77 -16.63 4.71 63.10
N GLY A 78 -17.35 4.88 62.00
CA GLY A 78 -18.80 4.89 62.01
C GLY A 78 -19.42 4.65 60.64
N LEU A 79 -20.74 4.53 60.65
CA LEU A 79 -21.60 4.32 59.51
C LEU A 79 -22.61 5.47 59.43
N LEU A 80 -22.56 6.27 58.37
CA LEU A 80 -23.48 7.38 58.09
C LEU A 80 -24.31 7.06 56.84
N GLN A 81 -25.61 6.88 57.01
CA GLN A 81 -26.56 6.79 55.90
C GLN A 81 -27.29 8.12 55.71
N THR A 82 -27.35 8.59 54.48
CA THR A 82 -28.12 9.75 54.06
C THR A 82 -29.11 9.35 52.96
N ALA A 83 -29.86 10.31 52.43
CA ALA A 83 -30.73 10.07 51.27
C ALA A 83 -29.93 9.77 49.99
N THR A 84 -28.66 10.16 49.92
CA THR A 84 -27.85 10.12 48.68
C THR A 84 -26.67 9.16 48.75
N PHE A 85 -26.21 8.77 49.94
CA PHE A 85 -25.11 7.83 50.12
C PHE A 85 -25.12 7.13 51.48
N LEU A 86 -24.44 5.99 51.55
CA LEU A 86 -24.01 5.29 52.75
C LEU A 86 -22.49 5.41 52.85
N TYR A 87 -21.97 5.95 53.96
CA TYR A 87 -20.53 6.07 54.22
C TYR A 87 -20.14 5.23 55.42
N GLU A 88 -19.17 4.35 55.26
CA GLU A 88 -18.54 3.58 56.33
C GLU A 88 -17.06 3.94 56.41
N GLY A 89 -16.61 4.54 57.51
CA GLY A 89 -15.23 5.00 57.61
C GLY A 89 -14.94 5.87 58.82
N GLU A 90 -13.83 6.60 58.73
CA GLU A 90 -13.34 7.47 59.79
C GLU A 90 -14.05 8.83 59.86
N PHE A 91 -14.29 9.29 61.08
CA PHE A 91 -14.86 10.59 61.40
C PHE A 91 -13.90 11.35 62.31
N VAL A 92 -13.70 12.63 61.97
CA VAL A 92 -12.91 13.56 62.77
C VAL A 92 -13.73 14.82 62.99
N SER A 93 -14.00 15.15 64.25
CA SER A 93 -14.77 16.35 64.63
C SER A 93 -16.09 16.49 63.87
N GLY A 94 -16.86 15.39 63.78
CA GLY A 94 -18.18 15.36 63.16
C GLY A 94 -18.20 15.19 61.64
N HIS A 95 -17.04 15.22 60.97
CA HIS A 95 -16.94 15.11 59.52
C HIS A 95 -16.36 13.75 59.12
N ALA A 96 -16.93 13.14 58.07
CA ALA A 96 -16.31 11.99 57.40
C ALA A 96 -14.95 12.43 56.85
N SER A 97 -13.88 11.89 57.42
CA SER A 97 -12.49 12.30 57.16
C SER A 97 -11.53 11.19 57.57
N GLY A 98 -10.73 10.71 56.61
CA GLY A 98 -9.87 9.53 56.74
C GLY A 98 -10.26 8.45 55.73
N GLU A 99 -9.85 7.21 55.96
CA GLU A 99 -10.17 6.11 55.05
C GLU A 99 -11.63 5.64 55.20
N GLY A 100 -12.30 5.35 54.09
CA GLY A 100 -13.66 4.82 54.12
C GLY A 100 -14.21 4.38 52.78
N THR A 101 -15.44 3.88 52.82
CA THR A 101 -16.22 3.43 51.67
C THR A 101 -17.48 4.29 51.56
N ILE A 102 -17.78 4.80 50.35
CA ILE A 102 -19.03 5.50 50.04
C ILE A 102 -19.79 4.65 49.02
N GLU A 103 -21.01 4.24 49.36
CA GLU A 103 -21.98 3.66 48.42
C GLU A 103 -23.04 4.71 48.11
N TYR A 104 -23.07 5.19 46.86
CA TYR A 104 -23.99 6.21 46.39
C TYR A 104 -25.35 5.58 46.04
N ALA A 105 -26.42 6.38 46.11
CA ALA A 105 -27.78 5.93 45.83
C ALA A 105 -27.99 5.45 44.37
N ASN A 106 -27.12 5.84 43.44
CA ASN A 106 -27.10 5.36 42.06
C ASN A 106 -26.37 4.00 41.90
N GLY A 107 -25.80 3.45 42.97
CA GLY A 107 -25.05 2.20 42.98
C GLY A 107 -23.54 2.35 42.82
N ASP A 108 -23.02 3.56 42.59
CA ASP A 108 -21.58 3.80 42.51
C ASP A 108 -20.92 3.55 43.86
N LYS A 109 -19.70 3.01 43.85
CA LYS A 109 -18.95 2.66 45.06
C LYS A 109 -17.56 3.27 45.04
N TYR A 110 -17.26 4.07 46.04
CA TYR A 110 -15.93 4.62 46.27
C TYR A 110 -15.28 3.94 47.48
N GLN A 111 -13.98 3.66 47.39
CA GLN A 111 -13.16 3.21 48.52
C GLN A 111 -11.83 3.97 48.51
N GLY A 112 -11.51 4.66 49.60
CA GLY A 112 -10.25 5.39 49.75
C GLY A 112 -10.34 6.55 50.73
N SER A 113 -9.43 7.51 50.55
CA SER A 113 -9.33 8.70 51.38
C SER A 113 -10.51 9.67 51.17
N VAL A 114 -11.19 10.04 52.26
CA VAL A 114 -12.31 10.97 52.28
C VAL A 114 -11.93 12.19 53.10
N LYS A 115 -12.36 13.38 52.66
CA LYS A 115 -12.23 14.63 53.40
C LYS A 115 -13.53 15.42 53.28
N PHE A 116 -14.06 15.88 54.43
CA PHE A 116 -15.36 16.57 54.48
C PHE A 116 -16.49 15.85 53.74
N GLY A 117 -16.50 14.51 53.78
CA GLY A 117 -17.51 13.68 53.13
C GLY A 117 -17.39 13.57 51.60
N GLN A 118 -16.27 13.97 51.01
CA GLN A 118 -15.98 13.79 49.59
C GLN A 118 -14.70 12.98 49.36
N PRO A 119 -14.58 12.22 48.26
CA PRO A 119 -13.31 11.64 47.83
C PRO A 119 -12.22 12.72 47.72
N ASP A 120 -11.12 12.56 48.46
CA ASP A 120 -9.98 13.49 48.49
C ASP A 120 -8.73 12.75 48.96
N GLY A 121 -7.74 12.60 48.09
CA GLY A 121 -6.61 11.68 48.27
C GLY A 121 -6.68 10.49 47.31
N THR A 122 -6.14 9.34 47.69
CA THR A 122 -6.12 8.17 46.78
C THR A 122 -7.34 7.29 46.98
N GLY A 123 -7.87 6.70 45.90
CA GLY A 123 -8.99 5.76 46.02
C GLY A 123 -9.37 5.06 44.73
N ILE A 124 -10.42 4.26 44.82
CA ILE A 124 -11.03 3.52 43.72
C ILE A 124 -12.51 3.88 43.66
N LEU A 125 -12.97 4.41 42.53
CA LEU A 125 -14.39 4.60 42.23
C LEU A 125 -14.83 3.57 41.19
N ARG A 126 -15.89 2.82 41.49
CA ARG A 126 -16.55 1.88 40.59
C ARG A 126 -17.94 2.40 40.31
N THR A 127 -18.24 2.68 39.05
CA THR A 127 -19.58 3.06 38.60
C THR A 127 -20.21 1.89 37.83
N ALA A 128 -21.42 2.08 37.31
CA ALA A 128 -22.05 1.11 36.41
C ALA A 128 -21.25 0.88 35.11
N HIS A 129 -20.44 1.85 34.68
CA HIS A 129 -19.74 1.84 33.40
C HIS A 129 -18.22 1.84 33.53
N ASP A 130 -17.69 2.45 34.59
CA ASP A 130 -16.27 2.81 34.67
C ASP A 130 -15.65 2.37 35.99
N VAL A 131 -14.34 2.14 35.94
CA VAL A 131 -13.50 1.95 37.13
C VAL A 131 -12.36 2.95 37.06
N TYR A 132 -12.33 3.87 38.03
CA TYR A 132 -11.21 4.79 38.21
C TYR A 132 -10.41 4.41 39.46
N LYS A 133 -9.09 4.41 39.33
CA LYS A 133 -8.14 4.24 40.43
C LYS A 133 -7.09 5.34 40.35
N GLY A 134 -7.02 6.20 41.34
CA GLY A 134 -6.08 7.32 41.30
C GLY A 134 -6.32 8.36 42.38
N ASP A 135 -5.77 9.55 42.14
CA ASP A 135 -5.96 10.68 43.05
C ASP A 135 -7.31 11.36 42.80
N PHE A 136 -7.88 11.88 43.88
CA PHE A 136 -9.10 12.65 43.92
C PHE A 136 -8.84 13.99 44.60
N SER A 137 -9.52 15.03 44.14
CA SER A 137 -9.59 16.32 44.83
C SER A 137 -11.02 16.85 44.74
N ALA A 138 -11.61 17.14 45.91
CA ALA A 138 -13.00 17.61 46.01
C ALA A 138 -14.00 16.77 45.19
N GLY A 139 -13.85 15.44 45.25
CA GLY A 139 -14.72 14.48 44.55
C GLY A 139 -14.46 14.27 43.06
N GLN A 140 -13.47 14.96 42.46
CA GLN A 140 -13.14 14.82 41.03
C GLN A 140 -11.82 14.07 40.81
N TYR A 141 -11.70 13.38 39.68
CA TYR A 141 -10.42 12.81 39.26
C TYR A 141 -9.35 13.91 39.15
N HIS A 142 -8.22 13.68 39.79
CA HIS A 142 -7.10 14.61 39.84
C HIS A 142 -5.78 13.84 39.86
N GLY A 143 -4.65 14.54 39.70
CA GLY A 143 -3.34 13.92 39.88
C GLY A 143 -3.11 12.74 38.93
N ARG A 144 -2.51 11.66 39.41
CA ARG A 144 -2.27 10.45 38.61
C ARG A 144 -3.44 9.47 38.78
N GLY A 145 -3.84 8.82 37.68
CA GLY A 145 -4.90 7.84 37.73
C GLY A 145 -4.93 6.89 36.55
N GLU A 146 -5.76 5.87 36.71
CA GLU A 146 -6.09 4.84 35.73
C GLU A 146 -7.61 4.78 35.61
N LEU A 147 -8.14 4.89 34.40
CA LEU A 147 -9.57 4.82 34.08
C LEU A 147 -9.80 3.71 33.05
N SER A 148 -10.66 2.75 33.38
CA SER A 148 -11.15 1.74 32.43
C SER A 148 -12.66 1.89 32.29
N ASP A 149 -13.16 1.90 31.06
CA ASP A 149 -14.61 1.94 30.79
C ASP A 149 -15.14 0.58 30.32
N SER A 150 -16.47 0.48 30.25
CA SER A 150 -17.19 -0.72 29.80
C SER A 150 -17.04 -1.02 28.31
N THR A 151 -16.55 -0.07 27.51
CA THR A 151 -16.24 -0.27 26.08
C THR A 151 -14.91 -1.00 25.88
N GLY A 152 -14.10 -1.09 26.94
CA GLY A 152 -12.74 -1.62 26.91
C GLY A 152 -11.69 -0.55 26.65
N SER A 153 -12.06 0.73 26.65
CA SER A 153 -11.09 1.83 26.59
C SER A 153 -10.41 1.99 27.94
N HIS A 154 -9.15 2.40 27.90
CA HIS A 154 -8.26 2.43 29.04
C HIS A 154 -7.34 3.65 28.96
N TYR A 155 -7.34 4.47 30.00
CA TYR A 155 -6.46 5.61 30.14
C TYR A 155 -5.57 5.46 31.38
N VAL A 156 -4.27 5.70 31.21
CA VAL A 156 -3.30 5.81 32.31
C VAL A 156 -2.54 7.11 32.14
N GLY A 157 -2.66 8.04 33.10
CA GLY A 157 -2.02 9.33 32.98
C GLY A 157 -2.44 10.29 34.07
N THR A 158 -2.36 11.58 33.77
CA THR A 158 -2.75 12.63 34.71
C THR A 158 -4.16 13.19 34.43
N PHE A 159 -4.82 13.63 35.50
CA PHE A 159 -6.17 14.17 35.47
C PHE A 159 -6.21 15.56 36.08
N ALA A 160 -7.01 16.44 35.49
CA ALA A 160 -7.35 17.73 36.06
C ALA A 160 -8.85 17.99 35.89
N LYS A 161 -9.54 18.28 36.99
CA LYS A 161 -10.98 18.57 37.02
C LYS A 161 -11.83 17.49 36.33
N GLY A 162 -11.49 16.21 36.56
CA GLY A 162 -12.20 15.08 35.95
C GLY A 162 -11.81 14.72 34.52
N GLN A 163 -10.94 15.49 33.85
CA GLN A 163 -10.56 15.27 32.45
C GLN A 163 -9.11 14.79 32.33
N PHE A 164 -8.80 14.05 31.26
CA PHE A 164 -7.41 13.75 30.89
C PHE A 164 -6.64 15.04 30.69
N HIS A 165 -5.48 15.15 31.31
CA HIS A 165 -4.67 16.36 31.27
C HIS A 165 -3.20 16.02 31.48
N GLY A 166 -2.27 16.70 30.82
CA GLY A 166 -0.83 16.37 30.92
C GLY A 166 -0.49 15.09 30.16
N GLU A 167 0.49 14.34 30.63
CA GLU A 167 0.99 13.15 29.92
C GLU A 167 0.13 11.91 30.22
N GLY A 168 -0.16 11.11 29.21
CA GLY A 168 -0.90 9.86 29.38
C GLY A 168 -0.84 8.91 28.20
N VAL A 169 -1.41 7.73 28.42
CA VAL A 169 -1.61 6.69 27.42
C VAL A 169 -3.09 6.37 27.35
N TYR A 170 -3.70 6.51 26.17
CA TYR A 170 -5.09 6.17 25.93
C TYR A 170 -5.19 5.04 24.90
N THR A 171 -5.76 3.93 25.32
CA THR A 171 -6.08 2.77 24.47
C THR A 171 -7.57 2.72 24.29
N TYR A 172 -8.07 2.78 23.05
CA TYR A 172 -9.51 2.81 22.78
C TYR A 172 -9.85 2.12 21.47
N THR A 173 -11.14 1.84 21.27
CA THR A 173 -11.67 1.40 19.98
C THR A 173 -12.61 2.45 19.43
N MET A 174 -12.60 2.65 18.11
CA MET A 174 -13.49 3.62 17.48
C MET A 174 -14.96 3.24 17.68
N VAL A 175 -15.78 4.20 18.08
CA VAL A 175 -17.24 4.09 18.26
C VAL A 175 -17.97 5.16 17.45
N ASP A 176 -19.23 4.93 17.09
CA ASP A 176 -20.09 5.93 16.45
C ASP A 176 -20.67 6.90 17.49
N ASP A 177 -21.44 7.90 17.02
CA ASP A 177 -22.11 8.88 17.90
C ASP A 177 -23.06 8.22 18.92
N ASN A 178 -23.53 7.00 18.65
CA ASN A 178 -24.36 6.19 19.54
C ASN A 178 -23.56 5.23 20.41
N HIS A 179 -22.23 5.41 20.50
CA HIS A 179 -21.29 4.57 21.24
C HIS A 179 -21.25 3.11 20.78
N LYS A 180 -21.71 2.83 19.56
CA LYS A 180 -21.58 1.51 18.95
C LYS A 180 -20.19 1.35 18.37
N LYS A 181 -19.51 0.27 18.76
CA LYS A 181 -18.19 -0.10 18.25
C LYS A 181 -18.20 -0.14 16.71
N LEU A 182 -17.41 0.75 16.10
CA LEU A 182 -17.22 0.85 14.65
C LEU A 182 -16.17 -0.15 14.15
N SER A 183 -15.19 -0.49 15.00
CA SER A 183 -14.06 -1.31 14.63
C SER A 183 -13.53 -2.10 15.83
N GLU A 184 -13.04 -3.32 15.58
CA GLU A 184 -12.20 -4.05 16.54
C GLU A 184 -10.78 -3.52 16.61
N THR A 185 -10.44 -2.54 15.75
CA THR A 185 -9.12 -1.92 15.74
C THR A 185 -8.92 -1.12 17.01
N VAL A 186 -7.88 -1.52 17.75
CA VAL A 186 -7.39 -0.81 18.93
C VAL A 186 -6.49 0.33 18.46
N VAL A 187 -6.77 1.52 18.94
CA VAL A 187 -5.95 2.72 18.77
C VAL A 187 -5.23 2.99 20.09
N VAL A 188 -3.93 3.22 20.02
CA VAL A 188 -3.11 3.58 21.18
C VAL A 188 -2.49 4.94 20.95
N TYR A 189 -2.87 5.92 21.78
CA TYR A 189 -2.23 7.23 21.83
C TYR A 189 -1.33 7.34 23.07
N ARG A 190 -0.16 7.96 22.91
CA ARG A 190 0.80 8.27 23.98
C ARG A 190 1.24 9.71 23.82
N GLY A 191 0.97 10.57 24.80
CA GLY A 191 1.41 11.96 24.74
C GLY A 191 0.58 12.89 25.60
N GLN A 192 0.54 14.13 25.17
CA GLN A 192 -0.05 15.23 25.92
C GLN A 192 -1.57 15.36 25.72
N PHE A 193 -2.25 15.69 26.81
CA PHE A 193 -3.68 15.92 26.87
C PHE A 193 -3.98 17.32 27.41
N VAL A 194 -4.91 18.01 26.76
CA VAL A 194 -5.49 19.26 27.26
C VAL A 194 -7.00 19.14 27.23
N ASN A 195 -7.62 19.24 28.41
CA ASN A 195 -9.07 19.17 28.62
C ASN A 195 -9.72 17.94 27.94
N GLY A 196 -9.09 16.78 28.06
CA GLY A 196 -9.58 15.52 27.49
C GLY A 196 -9.11 15.23 26.07
N SER A 197 -8.53 16.19 25.33
CA SER A 197 -8.16 16.01 23.92
C SER A 197 -6.67 15.77 23.73
N PHE A 198 -6.29 14.99 22.72
CA PHE A 198 -4.89 14.89 22.29
C PHE A 198 -4.41 16.27 21.86
N SER A 199 -3.28 16.73 22.38
CA SER A 199 -2.75 18.07 22.15
C SER A 199 -1.25 18.06 22.34
N GLY A 200 -0.50 18.87 21.60
CA GLY A 200 0.95 18.90 21.73
C GLY A 200 1.61 17.65 21.14
N ASP A 201 2.79 17.29 21.63
CA ASP A 201 3.55 16.16 21.07
C ASP A 201 2.99 14.81 21.54
N GLY A 202 2.94 13.85 20.63
CA GLY A 202 2.53 12.48 20.96
C GLY A 202 2.77 11.49 19.83
N SER A 203 2.38 10.24 20.09
CA SER A 203 2.40 9.15 19.14
C SER A 203 1.07 8.41 19.13
N LEU A 204 0.56 8.09 17.95
CA LEU A 204 -0.67 7.33 17.73
C LEU A 204 -0.36 6.10 16.89
N THR A 205 -0.80 4.93 17.33
CA THR A 205 -0.72 3.68 16.57
C THR A 205 -2.11 3.10 16.37
N GLU A 206 -2.45 2.80 15.12
CA GLU A 206 -3.71 2.19 14.68
C GLU A 206 -3.37 1.16 13.61
N LYS A 207 -3.56 -0.15 13.86
CA LYS A 207 -3.38 -1.27 12.90
C LYS A 207 -2.59 -0.94 11.61
N GLY A 208 -1.27 -1.08 11.67
CA GLY A 208 -0.38 -0.86 10.52
C GLY A 208 -0.05 0.61 10.23
N LYS A 209 -0.77 1.56 10.83
CA LYS A 209 -0.51 3.00 10.79
C LYS A 209 0.14 3.49 12.07
N HIS A 210 1.03 4.44 11.91
CA HIS A 210 1.74 5.07 13.02
C HIS A 210 1.96 6.55 12.72
N TYR A 211 1.66 7.41 13.69
CA TYR A 211 1.98 8.83 13.66
C TYR A 211 2.80 9.20 14.88
N GLU A 212 3.80 10.05 14.70
CA GLU A 212 4.58 10.69 15.77
C GLU A 212 4.75 12.16 15.41
N GLY A 213 4.29 13.07 16.28
CA GLY A 213 4.33 14.49 16.01
C GLY A 213 3.33 15.27 16.84
N GLN A 214 2.99 16.47 16.36
CA GLN A 214 2.10 17.37 17.07
C GLN A 214 0.62 17.05 16.81
N PHE A 215 -0.23 17.35 17.80
CA PHE A 215 -1.67 17.18 17.77
C PHE A 215 -2.37 18.46 18.20
N ILE A 216 -3.56 18.69 17.65
CA ILE A 216 -4.54 19.64 18.16
C ILE A 216 -5.92 18.99 18.07
N ASP A 217 -6.70 18.99 19.13
CA ASP A 217 -8.07 18.45 19.16
C ASP A 217 -8.20 17.09 18.43
N TRP A 218 -7.40 16.09 18.83
CA TRP A 218 -7.40 14.72 18.28
C TRP A 218 -6.82 14.56 16.87
N VAL A 219 -6.50 15.63 16.15
CA VAL A 219 -5.99 15.57 14.78
C VAL A 219 -4.51 15.88 14.69
N PHE A 220 -3.83 15.25 13.73
CA PHE A 220 -2.43 15.55 13.41
C PHE A 220 -2.30 17.01 13.00
N HIS A 221 -1.29 17.69 13.52
CA HIS A 221 -1.03 19.09 13.25
C HIS A 221 0.46 19.37 13.35
N GLY A 222 0.93 20.49 12.81
CA GLY A 222 2.32 20.90 12.95
C GLY A 222 3.29 19.91 12.30
N SER A 223 4.45 19.69 12.90
CA SER A 223 5.43 18.76 12.33
C SER A 223 5.22 17.33 12.84
N GLY A 224 5.35 16.34 11.95
CA GLY A 224 5.25 14.94 12.32
C GLY A 224 5.75 13.96 11.27
N VAL A 225 5.73 12.69 11.63
CA VAL A 225 6.04 11.53 10.80
C VAL A 225 4.83 10.60 10.81
N TYR A 226 4.29 10.30 9.64
CA TYR A 226 3.19 9.35 9.44
C TYR A 226 3.69 8.17 8.61
N ARG A 227 3.34 6.95 9.01
CA ARG A 227 3.67 5.69 8.33
C ARG A 227 2.43 4.84 8.18
N ASP A 228 2.27 4.22 7.02
CA ASP A 228 1.24 3.21 6.76
C ASP A 228 1.72 2.10 5.81
N GLU A 229 0.80 1.34 5.23
CA GLU A 229 1.11 0.26 4.29
C GLU A 229 1.67 0.75 2.95
N GLU A 230 1.41 2.02 2.58
CA GLU A 230 1.79 2.63 1.31
C GLU A 230 3.15 3.33 1.41
N GLY A 231 3.47 3.95 2.54
CA GLY A 231 4.75 4.65 2.71
C GLY A 231 4.92 5.41 4.02
N GLU A 232 5.88 6.32 4.01
CA GLU A 232 6.21 7.23 5.10
C GLU A 232 6.15 8.68 4.60
N TYR A 233 5.47 9.56 5.34
CA TYR A 233 5.50 11.00 5.17
C TYR A 233 6.16 11.65 6.38
N THR A 234 7.11 12.54 6.16
CA THR A 234 7.72 13.40 7.19
C THR A 234 7.55 14.86 6.78
N GLY A 235 6.83 15.65 7.57
CA GLY A 235 6.59 17.04 7.19
C GLY A 235 5.52 17.74 8.02
N GLN A 236 4.92 18.75 7.43
CA GLN A 236 3.91 19.61 8.05
C GLN A 236 2.48 19.06 7.82
N PHE A 237 1.66 19.19 8.85
CA PHE A 237 0.26 18.76 8.87
C PHE A 237 -0.66 19.91 9.25
N VAL A 238 -1.77 20.04 8.53
CA VAL A 238 -2.89 20.91 8.90
C VAL A 238 -4.14 20.06 8.99
N ARG A 239 -4.59 19.79 10.23
CA ARG A 239 -5.82 19.03 10.53
C ARG A 239 -5.84 17.64 9.86
N GLY A 240 -4.73 16.91 9.97
CA GLY A 240 -4.60 15.57 9.42
C GLY A 240 -4.12 15.50 7.96
N VAL A 241 -4.02 16.64 7.26
CA VAL A 241 -3.65 16.69 5.83
C VAL A 241 -2.21 17.15 5.68
N TYR A 242 -1.45 16.52 4.77
CA TYR A 242 -0.10 16.98 4.43
C TYR A 242 -0.17 18.35 3.78
N GLU A 243 0.57 19.30 4.33
CA GLU A 243 0.54 20.70 3.93
C GLU A 243 1.95 21.28 4.05
N GLY A 244 2.33 22.26 3.23
CA GLY A 244 3.65 22.89 3.35
C GLY A 244 4.80 21.93 2.99
N LYS A 245 5.96 22.08 3.64
CA LYS A 245 7.16 21.30 3.25
C LYS A 245 7.16 19.91 3.86
N GLY A 246 7.50 18.91 3.05
CA GLY A 246 7.63 17.53 3.52
C GLY A 246 8.40 16.62 2.58
N VAL A 247 8.58 15.39 3.04
CA VAL A 247 9.18 14.28 2.31
C VAL A 247 8.24 13.10 2.37
N TYR A 248 7.88 12.53 1.22
CA TYR A 248 7.13 11.29 1.12
C TYR A 248 8.01 10.20 0.52
N LEU A 249 8.04 9.02 1.12
CA LEU A 249 8.73 7.83 0.63
C LEU A 249 7.74 6.67 0.57
N SER A 250 7.37 6.27 -0.64
CA SER A 250 6.52 5.10 -0.86
C SER A 250 7.28 3.79 -0.65
N LYS A 251 6.56 2.72 -0.34
CA LYS A 251 7.07 1.35 -0.24
C LYS A 251 7.63 0.81 -1.57
N SER A 252 7.19 1.36 -2.72
CA SER A 252 7.72 1.03 -4.04
C SER A 252 9.06 1.72 -4.34
N GLY A 253 9.55 2.61 -3.46
CA GLY A 253 10.82 3.31 -3.62
C GLY A 253 10.71 4.68 -4.28
N ILE A 254 9.51 5.14 -4.63
CA ILE A 254 9.29 6.54 -5.09
C ILE A 254 9.46 7.47 -3.89
N LYS A 255 10.29 8.51 -4.04
CA LYS A 255 10.51 9.56 -3.04
C LYS A 255 10.10 10.92 -3.61
N TYR A 256 9.37 11.73 -2.86
CA TYR A 256 9.14 13.15 -3.17
C TYR A 256 9.61 14.02 -2.02
N GLU A 257 10.27 15.13 -2.32
CA GLU A 257 10.72 16.14 -1.36
C GLU A 257 10.36 17.52 -1.89
N GLY A 258 9.48 18.24 -1.21
CA GLY A 258 8.97 19.52 -1.71
C GLY A 258 7.76 20.03 -0.95
N GLU A 259 6.98 20.89 -1.60
CA GLU A 259 5.75 21.44 -1.03
C GLU A 259 4.55 20.50 -1.28
N PHE A 260 3.60 20.54 -0.35
CA PHE A 260 2.34 19.81 -0.35
C PHE A 260 1.18 20.78 -0.14
N VAL A 261 0.09 20.57 -0.88
CA VAL A 261 -1.18 21.26 -0.68
C VAL A 261 -2.29 20.23 -0.79
N ASP A 262 -3.16 20.15 0.22
CA ASP A 262 -4.24 19.15 0.30
C ASP A 262 -3.76 17.71 0.05
N GLY A 263 -2.61 17.34 0.62
CA GLY A 263 -2.04 16.00 0.46
C GLY A 263 -1.33 15.74 -0.87
N ARG A 264 -1.25 16.71 -1.79
CA ARG A 264 -0.66 16.53 -3.14
C ARG A 264 0.62 17.32 -3.32
N TYR A 265 1.54 16.79 -4.12
CA TYR A 265 2.75 17.50 -4.54
C TYR A 265 2.38 18.84 -5.20
N HIS A 266 3.03 19.90 -4.75
CA HIS A 266 2.77 21.26 -5.18
C HIS A 266 4.07 22.07 -5.16
N GLY A 267 4.09 23.24 -5.82
CA GLY A 267 5.19 24.18 -5.73
C GLY A 267 6.50 23.59 -6.24
N GLN A 268 7.63 23.95 -5.65
CA GLN A 268 8.93 23.38 -6.01
C GLN A 268 9.17 22.06 -5.28
N GLY A 269 9.70 21.07 -5.99
CA GLY A 269 10.05 19.78 -5.40
C GLY A 269 11.00 18.93 -6.24
N VAL A 270 11.41 17.82 -5.66
CA VAL A 270 12.21 16.76 -6.27
C VAL A 270 11.47 15.45 -6.14
N LEU A 271 11.13 14.82 -7.26
CA LEU A 271 10.52 13.50 -7.33
C LEU A 271 11.55 12.49 -7.85
N THR A 272 11.91 11.51 -7.03
CA THR A 272 12.75 10.37 -7.39
C THR A 272 11.88 9.15 -7.69
N SER A 273 12.02 8.54 -8.86
CA SER A 273 11.35 7.29 -9.24
C SER A 273 11.96 6.09 -8.51
N SER A 274 11.27 4.95 -8.52
CA SER A 274 11.81 3.68 -8.00
C SER A 274 13.06 3.20 -8.76
N GLU A 275 13.26 3.68 -9.99
CA GLU A 275 14.42 3.38 -10.84
C GLU A 275 15.57 4.38 -10.64
N GLY A 276 15.42 5.35 -9.73
CA GLY A 276 16.46 6.33 -9.37
C GLY A 276 16.51 7.59 -10.24
N GLU A 277 15.59 7.76 -11.18
CA GLU A 277 15.49 9.01 -11.95
C GLU A 277 14.94 10.11 -11.07
N THR A 278 15.40 11.35 -11.28
CA THR A 278 14.88 12.49 -10.53
C THR A 278 14.25 13.51 -11.46
N TYR A 279 13.12 14.08 -11.04
CA TYR A 279 12.59 15.30 -11.61
C TYR A 279 12.67 16.41 -10.58
N THR A 280 13.39 17.47 -10.91
CA THR A 280 13.50 18.69 -10.11
C THR A 280 12.75 19.81 -10.82
N GLY A 281 11.73 20.37 -10.18
CA GLY A 281 10.94 21.43 -10.81
C GLY A 281 9.65 21.73 -10.09
N HIS A 282 8.73 22.37 -10.81
CA HIS A 282 7.45 22.76 -10.25
C HIS A 282 6.40 21.64 -10.35
N PHE A 283 5.46 21.60 -9.40
CA PHE A 283 4.38 20.63 -9.32
C PHE A 283 3.04 21.34 -9.14
N GLN A 284 1.99 20.78 -9.76
CA GLN A 284 0.63 21.25 -9.58
C GLN A 284 -0.32 20.06 -9.57
N TYR A 285 -1.17 19.98 -8.53
CA TYR A 285 -2.11 18.87 -8.32
C TYR A 285 -1.47 17.48 -8.35
N GLY A 286 -0.24 17.34 -7.83
CA GLY A 286 0.49 16.07 -7.82
C GLY A 286 1.28 15.77 -9.10
N LEU A 287 1.20 16.62 -10.13
CA LEU A 287 1.82 16.39 -11.44
C LEU A 287 2.93 17.39 -11.73
N LYS A 288 3.95 16.97 -12.49
CA LYS A 288 5.02 17.84 -13.00
C LYS A 288 4.40 19.01 -13.79
N HIS A 289 4.79 20.23 -13.51
CA HIS A 289 4.24 21.43 -14.13
C HIS A 289 5.30 22.52 -14.24
N GLY A 290 5.16 23.47 -15.16
CA GLY A 290 6.12 24.56 -15.32
C GLY A 290 7.52 24.08 -15.69
N LYS A 291 8.54 24.86 -15.34
CA LYS A 291 9.93 24.53 -15.65
C LYS A 291 10.47 23.43 -14.74
N GLY A 292 11.30 22.56 -15.30
CA GLY A 292 12.00 21.53 -14.54
C GLY A 292 13.09 20.83 -15.33
N THR A 293 13.70 19.86 -14.67
CA THR A 293 14.77 19.03 -15.21
C THR A 293 14.51 17.59 -14.80
N ILE A 294 14.58 16.67 -15.76
CA ILE A 294 14.64 15.23 -15.47
C ILE A 294 16.10 14.81 -15.59
N ASP A 295 16.63 14.18 -14.55
CA ASP A 295 17.91 13.47 -14.55
C ASP A 295 17.63 11.97 -14.54
N TYR A 296 18.01 11.30 -15.61
CA TYR A 296 17.85 9.87 -15.75
C TYR A 296 18.98 9.11 -15.04
N ALA A 297 18.62 8.03 -14.34
CA ALA A 297 19.59 7.21 -13.60
C ALA A 297 20.67 6.61 -14.50
N GLU A 298 20.29 6.31 -15.75
CA GLU A 298 21.17 5.80 -16.80
C GLU A 298 20.97 6.60 -18.09
N VAL A 299 22.04 6.73 -18.87
CA VAL A 299 21.99 7.35 -20.20
C VAL A 299 21.23 6.42 -21.14
N LEU A 300 20.02 6.83 -21.52
CA LEU A 300 19.21 6.12 -22.51
C LEU A 300 19.12 6.98 -23.76
N ASP A 301 19.40 6.38 -24.92
CA ASP A 301 19.28 7.05 -26.23
C ASP A 301 20.18 8.29 -26.37
N GLY A 302 21.30 8.30 -25.66
CA GLY A 302 22.22 9.45 -25.61
C GLY A 302 21.72 10.61 -24.75
N ILE A 303 20.60 10.44 -24.04
CA ILE A 303 19.96 11.46 -23.21
C ILE A 303 20.10 11.05 -21.75
N GLN A 304 20.87 11.81 -20.98
CA GLN A 304 20.96 11.66 -19.53
C GLN A 304 20.06 12.64 -18.80
N GLN A 305 19.90 13.84 -19.37
CA GLN A 305 19.18 14.94 -18.75
C GLN A 305 18.27 15.60 -19.78
N VAL A 306 17.09 16.02 -19.32
CA VAL A 306 16.11 16.75 -20.12
C VAL A 306 15.68 17.99 -19.36
N ASN A 307 15.94 19.17 -19.92
CA ASN A 307 15.43 20.43 -19.39
C ASN A 307 14.19 20.83 -20.20
N GLY A 308 13.13 21.26 -19.52
CA GLY A 308 11.87 21.53 -20.23
C GLY A 308 10.83 22.36 -19.50
N GLU A 309 9.66 22.43 -20.12
CA GLU A 309 8.42 22.92 -19.53
C GLU A 309 7.37 21.81 -19.58
N TRP A 310 6.68 21.58 -18.46
CA TRP A 310 5.62 20.58 -18.31
C TRP A 310 4.27 21.23 -18.08
N GLU A 311 3.22 20.58 -18.56
CA GLU A 311 1.84 20.93 -18.28
C GLU A 311 1.10 19.66 -17.85
N TYR A 312 0.80 19.56 -16.56
CA TYR A 312 0.08 18.43 -15.95
C TYR A 312 0.69 17.06 -16.30
N GLY A 313 2.02 16.94 -16.14
CA GLY A 313 2.78 15.73 -16.41
C GLY A 313 3.28 15.60 -17.85
N ARG A 314 2.75 16.37 -18.81
CA ARG A 314 3.17 16.33 -20.21
C ARG A 314 4.30 17.31 -20.49
N LEU A 315 5.39 16.84 -21.09
CA LEU A 315 6.46 17.69 -21.61
C LEU A 315 5.99 18.47 -22.84
N ILE A 316 5.98 19.80 -22.77
CA ILE A 316 5.48 20.69 -23.84
C ILE A 316 6.59 21.51 -24.50
N LYS A 317 7.75 21.68 -23.84
CA LYS A 317 8.97 22.26 -24.42
C LYS A 317 10.18 21.54 -23.84
N SER A 318 11.25 21.42 -24.61
CA SER A 318 12.48 20.76 -24.16
C SER A 318 13.71 21.23 -24.93
N ASP A 319 14.87 21.13 -24.30
CA ASP A 319 16.20 21.14 -24.94
C ASP A 319 16.47 19.92 -25.83
N GLN A 320 15.61 18.90 -25.77
CA GLN A 320 15.53 17.75 -26.67
C GLN A 320 14.21 17.82 -27.48
N PRO A 321 14.15 18.62 -28.57
CA PRO A 321 12.90 18.88 -29.30
C PRO A 321 12.16 17.63 -29.78
N GLN A 322 12.90 16.56 -30.09
CA GLN A 322 12.37 15.27 -30.53
C GLN A 322 11.54 14.53 -29.46
N LEU A 323 11.66 14.90 -28.18
CA LEU A 323 10.81 14.39 -27.10
C LEU A 323 9.47 15.15 -26.99
N VAL A 324 9.37 16.32 -27.63
CA VAL A 324 8.16 17.14 -27.61
C VAL A 324 7.29 16.79 -28.81
N VAL A 325 6.13 16.21 -28.54
CA VAL A 325 5.18 15.79 -29.59
C VAL A 325 4.22 16.94 -29.93
N ASP A 326 4.50 17.63 -31.03
CA ASP A 326 3.59 18.57 -31.68
C ASP A 326 2.67 17.79 -32.67
N LYS A 327 1.46 17.42 -32.21
CA LYS A 327 0.59 16.49 -32.95
C LYS A 327 0.26 16.98 -34.38
N PRO A 328 -0.18 18.23 -34.61
CA PRO A 328 -0.46 18.73 -35.96
C PRO A 328 0.75 18.66 -36.88
N LYS A 329 1.93 19.09 -36.40
CA LYS A 329 3.15 19.08 -37.22
C LYS A 329 3.62 17.67 -37.55
N LEU A 330 3.50 16.73 -36.60
CA LEU A 330 3.87 15.34 -36.85
C LEU A 330 2.96 14.70 -37.90
N ALA A 331 1.64 14.94 -37.82
CA ALA A 331 0.69 14.42 -38.79
C ALA A 331 0.96 14.91 -40.21
N GLU A 332 1.17 16.22 -40.35
CA GLU A 332 1.50 16.83 -41.62
C GLU A 332 2.85 16.32 -42.17
N TYR A 333 3.89 16.28 -41.32
CA TYR A 333 5.20 15.75 -41.71
C TYR A 333 5.10 14.29 -42.19
N ALA A 334 4.45 13.44 -41.41
CA ALA A 334 4.34 12.01 -41.70
C ALA A 334 3.61 11.75 -43.02
N LEU A 335 2.54 12.51 -43.31
CA LEU A 335 1.75 12.36 -44.54
C LEU A 335 2.60 12.55 -45.81
N TYR A 336 3.52 13.52 -45.81
CA TYR A 336 4.33 13.84 -46.98
C TYR A 336 5.67 13.08 -47.05
N HIS A 337 6.22 12.65 -45.93
CA HIS A 337 7.59 12.09 -45.88
C HIS A 337 7.65 10.58 -45.71
N GLN A 338 6.67 9.94 -45.07
CA GLN A 338 6.77 8.51 -44.72
C GLN A 338 6.85 7.59 -45.94
N VAL A 339 6.13 7.92 -47.01
CA VAL A 339 6.17 7.13 -48.25
C VAL A 339 7.58 7.14 -48.83
N LYS A 340 8.23 8.31 -48.87
CA LYS A 340 9.60 8.45 -49.37
C LYS A 340 10.60 7.68 -48.51
N ILE A 341 10.51 7.81 -47.18
CA ILE A 341 11.40 7.08 -46.25
C ILE A 341 11.25 5.57 -46.45
N LEU A 342 10.00 5.08 -46.55
CA LEU A 342 9.73 3.66 -46.78
C LEU A 342 10.31 3.17 -48.11
N ASP A 343 10.06 3.90 -49.20
CA ASP A 343 10.51 3.52 -50.53
C ASP A 343 12.04 3.54 -50.65
N GLU A 344 12.72 4.49 -50.01
CA GLU A 344 14.18 4.55 -49.95
C GLU A 344 14.77 3.33 -49.20
N GLN A 345 14.20 2.97 -48.05
CA GLN A 345 14.64 1.79 -47.30
C GLN A 345 14.39 0.49 -48.06
N LEU A 346 13.22 0.32 -48.67
CA LEU A 346 12.88 -0.88 -49.45
C LEU A 346 13.74 -1.00 -50.72
N SER A 347 14.05 0.11 -51.38
CA SER A 347 14.91 0.11 -52.57
C SER A 347 16.36 -0.25 -52.26
N SER A 348 16.80 -0.03 -51.02
CA SER A 348 18.14 -0.38 -50.56
C SER A 348 18.32 -1.87 -50.24
N LEU A 349 17.24 -2.66 -50.30
CA LEU A 349 17.31 -4.10 -50.07
C LEU A 349 17.93 -4.82 -51.27
N ASP A 350 18.94 -5.63 -50.96
CA ASP A 350 19.58 -6.55 -51.89
C ASP A 350 18.56 -7.60 -52.36
N ALA A 351 18.74 -8.07 -53.61
CA ALA A 351 17.99 -9.21 -54.12
C ALA A 351 18.56 -10.53 -53.57
N HIS A 352 17.80 -11.61 -53.71
CA HIS A 352 18.24 -12.94 -53.28
C HIS A 352 19.53 -13.37 -53.96
N ASP A 353 20.33 -14.14 -53.24
CA ASP A 353 21.45 -14.90 -53.75
C ASP A 353 20.92 -16.15 -54.47
N THR A 354 21.36 -16.38 -55.70
CA THR A 354 20.90 -17.52 -56.51
C THR A 354 21.46 -18.87 -56.07
N GLU A 355 22.52 -18.88 -55.27
CA GLU A 355 23.24 -20.09 -54.84
C GLU A 355 22.91 -20.48 -53.39
N ASN A 356 22.45 -19.52 -52.58
CA ASN A 356 22.37 -19.66 -51.13
C ASN A 356 20.96 -19.36 -50.62
N ILE A 357 20.52 -20.12 -49.61
CA ILE A 357 19.32 -19.75 -48.85
C ILE A 357 19.59 -18.45 -48.09
N ASP A 358 18.80 -17.42 -48.37
CA ASP A 358 18.86 -16.15 -47.65
C ASP A 358 17.88 -16.07 -46.50
N LEU A 359 18.23 -15.23 -45.52
CA LEU A 359 17.36 -14.80 -44.45
C LEU A 359 17.06 -13.31 -44.63
N TYR A 360 15.80 -12.98 -44.86
CA TYR A 360 15.31 -11.61 -44.86
C TYR A 360 14.70 -11.27 -43.50
N PHE A 361 15.11 -10.15 -42.91
CA PHE A 361 14.62 -9.70 -41.61
C PHE A 361 13.68 -8.51 -41.75
N VAL A 362 12.45 -8.66 -41.26
CA VAL A 362 11.46 -7.59 -41.13
C VAL A 362 11.14 -7.38 -39.66
N GLY A 363 11.63 -6.28 -39.10
CA GLY A 363 11.39 -5.91 -37.71
C GLY A 363 10.30 -4.85 -37.56
N ILE A 364 9.41 -4.99 -36.58
CA ILE A 364 8.30 -4.06 -36.32
C ILE A 364 8.30 -3.68 -34.84
N ALA A 365 8.68 -2.44 -34.54
CA ALA A 365 8.51 -1.84 -33.22
C ALA A 365 7.25 -0.95 -33.24
N GLY A 366 6.16 -1.48 -32.68
CA GLY A 366 4.83 -0.93 -32.90
C GLY A 366 4.48 0.27 -32.03
N ASP A 367 4.94 0.30 -30.78
CA ASP A 367 4.55 1.34 -29.83
C ASP A 367 5.68 2.33 -29.59
N GLY A 368 5.43 3.60 -29.97
CA GLY A 368 6.33 4.72 -29.80
C GLY A 368 6.10 5.54 -28.54
N SER A 369 5.10 5.20 -27.71
CA SER A 369 4.93 5.80 -26.38
C SER A 369 6.01 5.35 -25.41
N GLN A 370 6.68 4.23 -25.71
CA GLN A 370 7.78 3.66 -24.93
C GLN A 370 8.98 3.30 -25.81
N GLY A 371 10.18 3.72 -25.42
CA GLY A 371 11.42 3.54 -26.16
C GLY A 371 11.97 2.11 -26.17
N VAL A 372 11.52 1.24 -25.26
CA VAL A 372 11.99 -0.16 -25.15
C VAL A 372 11.83 -0.92 -26.46
N PHE A 373 10.70 -0.77 -27.14
CA PHE A 373 10.40 -1.50 -28.37
C PHE A 373 11.34 -1.10 -29.51
N ARG A 374 11.65 0.20 -29.64
CA ARG A 374 12.66 0.66 -30.61
C ARG A 374 14.06 0.16 -30.24
N ARG A 375 14.49 0.33 -28.98
CA ARG A 375 15.84 -0.08 -28.56
C ARG A 375 16.07 -1.57 -28.75
N GLU A 376 15.08 -2.38 -28.41
CA GLU A 376 15.09 -3.81 -28.66
C GLU A 376 15.18 -4.12 -30.15
N MET A 377 14.39 -3.44 -30.98
CA MET A 377 14.42 -3.65 -32.42
C MET A 377 15.77 -3.27 -33.04
N ASP A 378 16.39 -2.20 -32.56
CA ASP A 378 17.70 -1.74 -33.00
C ASP A 378 18.78 -2.76 -32.63
N PHE A 379 18.72 -3.32 -31.42
CA PHE A 379 19.58 -4.42 -31.00
C PHE A 379 19.39 -5.66 -31.87
N VAL A 380 18.15 -6.11 -32.08
CA VAL A 380 17.85 -7.35 -32.82
C VAL A 380 18.27 -7.22 -34.29
N LYS A 381 17.98 -6.09 -34.95
CA LYS A 381 18.42 -5.85 -36.33
C LYS A 381 19.94 -5.93 -36.44
N SER A 382 20.66 -5.24 -35.54
CA SER A 382 22.13 -5.23 -35.54
C SER A 382 22.69 -6.63 -35.32
N TYR A 383 22.12 -7.37 -34.37
CA TYR A 383 22.48 -8.76 -34.11
C TYR A 383 22.27 -9.66 -35.34
N PHE A 384 21.16 -9.50 -36.07
CA PHE A 384 20.88 -10.27 -37.30
C PHE A 384 21.79 -9.86 -38.46
N ASP A 385 22.12 -8.58 -38.60
CA ASP A 385 23.03 -8.09 -39.64
C ASP A 385 24.43 -8.70 -39.46
N GLU A 386 24.90 -8.74 -38.22
CA GLU A 386 26.23 -9.25 -37.85
C GLU A 386 26.30 -10.79 -37.90
N ASN A 387 25.30 -11.49 -37.35
CA ASN A 387 25.40 -12.92 -37.09
C ASN A 387 24.66 -13.79 -38.12
N TYR A 388 23.73 -13.21 -38.89
CA TYR A 388 22.88 -13.96 -39.84
C TYR A 388 22.94 -13.47 -41.28
N ALA A 389 23.97 -12.70 -41.63
CA ALA A 389 24.18 -12.20 -43.00
C ALA A 389 22.96 -11.47 -43.57
N THR A 390 22.19 -10.81 -42.70
CA THR A 390 21.00 -10.06 -43.11
C THR A 390 21.32 -8.60 -43.44
N LYS A 391 22.60 -8.19 -43.39
CA LYS A 391 23.04 -6.86 -43.81
C LYS A 391 22.69 -6.68 -45.30
N GLY A 392 21.91 -5.64 -45.60
CA GLY A 392 21.35 -5.42 -46.94
C GLY A 392 20.04 -6.18 -47.21
N LYS A 393 19.64 -7.11 -46.35
CA LYS A 393 18.40 -7.93 -46.42
C LYS A 393 17.50 -7.73 -45.19
N SER A 394 17.69 -6.62 -44.47
CA SER A 394 16.99 -6.31 -43.22
C SER A 394 16.36 -4.91 -43.26
N ILE A 395 15.09 -4.84 -42.87
CA ILE A 395 14.33 -3.58 -42.74
C ILE A 395 13.60 -3.55 -41.41
N THR A 396 13.49 -2.36 -40.81
CA THR A 396 12.70 -2.15 -39.60
C THR A 396 11.67 -1.04 -39.81
N LEU A 397 10.47 -1.28 -39.29
CA LEU A 397 9.39 -0.30 -39.15
C LEU A 397 9.28 0.06 -37.68
N VAL A 398 9.37 1.35 -37.35
CA VAL A 398 9.51 1.81 -35.97
C VAL A 398 8.65 3.03 -35.72
N ASN A 399 7.75 2.92 -34.75
CA ASN A 399 7.10 4.09 -34.16
C ASN A 399 7.96 4.60 -33.00
N SER A 400 8.43 5.85 -33.10
CA SER A 400 9.15 6.54 -32.03
C SER A 400 9.23 8.04 -32.33
N PRO A 401 8.99 8.93 -31.35
CA PRO A 401 9.28 10.35 -31.46
C PRO A 401 10.73 10.68 -31.83
N LEU A 402 11.67 9.76 -31.58
CA LEU A 402 13.10 9.95 -31.82
C LEU A 402 13.55 9.60 -33.26
N THR A 403 12.77 8.80 -33.99
CA THR A 403 13.23 8.23 -35.27
C THR A 403 12.20 8.28 -36.39
N TYR A 404 11.05 8.92 -36.20
CA TYR A 404 10.01 9.00 -37.23
C TYR A 404 10.49 9.68 -38.53
N ASP A 405 11.55 10.48 -38.48
CA ASP A 405 12.17 11.17 -39.61
C ASP A 405 13.20 10.31 -40.36
N LYS A 406 13.62 9.18 -39.79
CA LYS A 406 14.71 8.33 -40.29
C LYS A 406 14.27 6.91 -40.60
N LYS A 407 13.28 6.39 -39.85
CA LYS A 407 12.75 5.04 -39.99
C LYS A 407 11.30 5.12 -40.43
N PRO A 408 10.84 4.22 -41.31
CA PRO A 408 9.45 4.21 -41.69
C PRO A 408 8.57 3.83 -40.50
N LEU A 409 7.45 4.52 -40.31
CA LEU A 409 6.50 4.22 -39.25
C LEU A 409 5.87 2.85 -39.45
N ALA A 410 5.61 2.15 -38.34
CA ALA A 410 4.85 0.93 -38.30
C ALA A 410 3.35 1.26 -38.33
N THR A 411 2.73 1.05 -39.49
CA THR A 411 1.29 1.15 -39.72
C THR A 411 0.82 -0.15 -40.36
N VAL A 412 -0.47 -0.48 -40.28
CA VAL A 412 -1.02 -1.66 -40.96
C VAL A 412 -0.65 -1.66 -42.46
N THR A 413 -0.73 -0.50 -43.11
CA THR A 413 -0.39 -0.33 -44.54
C THR A 413 1.10 -0.46 -44.83
N SER A 414 1.97 0.18 -44.05
CA SER A 414 3.42 0.09 -44.27
C SER A 414 3.98 -1.30 -43.96
N ILE A 415 3.39 -2.02 -43.00
CA ILE A 415 3.71 -3.42 -42.72
C ILE A 415 3.35 -4.30 -43.92
N GLU A 416 2.12 -4.17 -44.44
CA GLU A 416 1.68 -4.94 -45.62
C GLU A 416 2.57 -4.67 -46.84
N LYS A 417 2.81 -3.39 -47.15
CA LYS A 417 3.66 -2.98 -48.29
C LYS A 417 5.10 -3.50 -48.14
N THR A 418 5.68 -3.41 -46.94
CA THR A 418 7.01 -3.93 -46.65
C THR A 418 7.08 -5.43 -46.87
N LEU A 419 6.12 -6.20 -46.34
CA LEU A 419 6.09 -7.65 -46.49
C LEU A 419 5.99 -8.07 -47.97
N GLN A 420 5.18 -7.35 -48.76
CA GLN A 420 5.05 -7.59 -50.20
C GLN A 420 6.35 -7.29 -50.96
N GLN A 421 6.95 -6.12 -50.76
CA GLN A 421 8.17 -5.73 -51.48
C GLN A 421 9.40 -6.54 -51.06
N VAL A 422 9.50 -6.95 -49.79
CA VAL A 422 10.53 -7.89 -49.35
C VAL A 422 10.34 -9.22 -50.05
N ALA A 423 9.11 -9.74 -50.12
CA ALA A 423 8.83 -11.00 -50.82
C ALA A 423 9.16 -10.96 -52.32
N GLU A 424 9.09 -9.80 -52.97
CA GLU A 424 9.51 -9.62 -54.38
C GLU A 424 11.03 -9.74 -54.59
N LYS A 425 11.83 -9.50 -53.55
CA LYS A 425 13.30 -9.63 -53.59
C LYS A 425 13.78 -11.07 -53.35
N MET A 426 12.92 -11.88 -52.75
CA MET A 426 13.21 -13.23 -52.28
C MET A 426 13.01 -14.30 -53.36
N ASP A 427 13.77 -15.39 -53.27
CA ASP A 427 13.36 -16.67 -53.82
C ASP A 427 12.23 -17.24 -52.96
N ALA A 428 11.00 -17.19 -53.48
CA ALA A 428 9.80 -17.64 -52.77
C ALA A 428 9.85 -19.10 -52.28
N SER A 429 10.66 -19.95 -52.92
CA SER A 429 10.77 -21.37 -52.61
C SER A 429 11.92 -21.71 -51.67
N ASN A 430 12.98 -20.89 -51.65
CA ASN A 430 14.19 -21.18 -50.89
C ASN A 430 14.43 -20.22 -49.72
N ASP A 431 14.11 -18.93 -49.85
CA ASP A 431 14.47 -17.96 -48.83
C ASP A 431 13.54 -17.99 -47.62
N ILE A 432 14.06 -17.49 -46.50
CA ILE A 432 13.37 -17.45 -45.22
C ILE A 432 13.00 -16.00 -44.90
N LEU A 433 11.70 -15.75 -44.71
CA LEU A 433 11.21 -14.49 -44.17
C LEU A 433 11.14 -14.57 -42.65
N PHE A 434 11.97 -13.79 -41.96
CA PHE A 434 11.93 -13.64 -40.51
C PHE A 434 11.22 -12.34 -40.14
N VAL A 435 10.05 -12.43 -39.52
CA VAL A 435 9.28 -11.28 -39.04
C VAL A 435 9.36 -11.22 -37.52
N TYR A 436 9.87 -10.11 -36.99
CA TYR A 436 9.87 -9.84 -35.55
C TYR A 436 8.93 -8.68 -35.22
N LEU A 437 7.97 -8.89 -34.34
CA LEU A 437 7.06 -7.86 -33.85
C LEU A 437 7.26 -7.65 -32.35
N SER A 438 7.47 -6.41 -31.94
CA SER A 438 7.59 -6.02 -30.54
C SER A 438 6.71 -4.80 -30.26
N SER A 439 5.74 -4.94 -29.36
CA SER A 439 4.78 -3.89 -29.00
C SER A 439 3.94 -4.28 -27.78
N HIS A 440 3.07 -3.38 -27.31
CA HIS A 440 1.95 -3.78 -26.45
C HIS A 440 0.96 -4.66 -27.20
N GLY A 441 0.34 -5.58 -26.46
CA GLY A 441 -0.71 -6.46 -26.96
C GLY A 441 -1.98 -6.36 -26.12
N SER A 442 -3.13 -6.56 -26.77
CA SER A 442 -4.45 -6.53 -26.13
C SER A 442 -5.11 -7.91 -26.08
N ARG A 443 -6.06 -8.09 -25.16
CA ARG A 443 -6.81 -9.35 -24.96
C ARG A 443 -7.61 -9.80 -26.19
N ASP A 444 -7.91 -8.88 -27.11
CA ASP A 444 -8.56 -9.15 -28.40
C ASP A 444 -7.55 -9.39 -29.54
N PHE A 445 -6.32 -9.76 -29.19
CA PHE A 445 -5.26 -10.22 -30.09
C PHE A 445 -4.87 -9.17 -31.13
N ARG A 446 -4.60 -7.95 -30.66
CA ARG A 446 -4.07 -6.86 -31.47
C ARG A 446 -2.76 -6.34 -30.89
N LEU A 447 -1.84 -5.97 -31.77
CA LEU A 447 -0.63 -5.24 -31.43
C LEU A 447 -0.92 -3.75 -31.57
N GLN A 448 -0.56 -2.98 -30.54
CA GLN A 448 -0.62 -1.53 -30.62
C GLN A 448 0.40 -1.03 -31.64
N LEU A 449 -0.02 -0.09 -32.47
CA LEU A 449 0.86 0.61 -33.41
C LEU A 449 0.90 2.09 -33.02
N GLU A 450 1.02 2.40 -31.73
CA GLU A 450 0.91 3.77 -31.25
C GLU A 450 2.12 4.60 -31.71
N GLN A 451 1.85 5.78 -32.26
CA GLN A 451 2.87 6.80 -32.49
C GLN A 451 2.36 8.06 -31.79
N PRO A 452 3.02 8.55 -30.72
CA PRO A 452 2.61 9.75 -30.05
C PRO A 452 2.38 10.89 -31.05
N GLY A 453 1.15 11.41 -31.08
CA GLY A 453 0.72 12.48 -31.99
C GLY A 453 -0.01 12.02 -33.25
N LEU A 454 -0.07 10.71 -33.52
CA LEU A 454 -0.86 10.11 -34.60
C LEU A 454 -1.89 9.12 -34.04
N SER A 455 -3.07 9.07 -34.64
CA SER A 455 -4.07 8.04 -34.35
C SER A 455 -3.93 6.92 -35.38
N LEU A 456 -3.27 5.82 -35.00
CA LEU A 456 -3.00 4.68 -35.87
C LEU A 456 -3.88 3.48 -35.49
N LEU A 457 -4.26 2.67 -36.49
CA LEU A 457 -4.99 1.43 -36.27
C LEU A 457 -4.05 0.35 -35.70
N PRO A 458 -4.48 -0.42 -34.70
CA PRO A 458 -3.70 -1.55 -34.21
C PRO A 458 -3.68 -2.70 -35.24
N LEU A 459 -2.63 -3.53 -35.21
CA LEU A 459 -2.50 -4.70 -36.08
C LEU A 459 -3.16 -5.92 -35.42
N SER A 460 -4.28 -6.38 -35.98
CA SER A 460 -4.93 -7.61 -35.49
C SER A 460 -4.22 -8.87 -35.98
N ALA A 461 -4.36 -9.96 -35.21
CA ALA A 461 -3.90 -11.29 -35.60
C ALA A 461 -4.42 -11.72 -36.98
N ASP A 462 -5.69 -11.45 -37.28
CA ASP A 462 -6.31 -11.78 -38.56
C ASP A 462 -5.75 -10.96 -39.72
N ALA A 463 -5.46 -9.68 -39.51
CA ALA A 463 -4.82 -8.85 -40.52
C ALA A 463 -3.41 -9.37 -40.84
N LEU A 464 -2.59 -9.63 -39.82
CA LEU A 464 -1.24 -10.18 -40.00
C LEU A 464 -1.28 -11.56 -40.69
N GLY A 465 -2.20 -12.43 -40.29
CA GLY A 465 -2.39 -13.74 -40.91
C GLY A 465 -2.75 -13.66 -42.39
N LYS A 466 -3.66 -12.75 -42.76
CA LYS A 466 -4.01 -12.49 -44.17
C LYS A 466 -2.80 -11.98 -44.95
N MET A 467 -2.05 -11.02 -44.41
CA MET A 467 -0.85 -10.47 -45.05
C MET A 467 0.17 -11.59 -45.34
N LEU A 468 0.52 -12.39 -44.32
CA LEU A 468 1.52 -13.45 -44.46
C LEU A 468 1.05 -14.59 -45.37
N LYS A 469 -0.24 -14.92 -45.37
CA LYS A 469 -0.83 -15.93 -46.26
C LYS A 469 -0.83 -15.49 -47.73
N ALA A 470 -0.95 -14.19 -47.99
CA ALA A 470 -0.94 -13.66 -49.35
C ALA A 470 0.46 -13.65 -49.99
N LEU A 471 1.54 -13.75 -49.21
CA LEU A 471 2.90 -13.75 -49.73
C LEU A 471 3.25 -15.06 -50.44
N PRO A 472 3.95 -15.02 -51.58
CA PRO A 472 4.39 -16.22 -52.30
C PRO A 472 5.47 -17.01 -51.54
N VAL A 473 6.18 -16.36 -50.60
CA VAL A 473 7.28 -16.96 -49.82
C VAL A 473 6.78 -18.14 -48.99
N GLN A 474 7.41 -19.30 -49.13
CA GLN A 474 7.01 -20.51 -48.43
C GLN A 474 7.50 -20.50 -46.98
N HIS A 475 8.77 -20.21 -46.75
CA HIS A 475 9.41 -20.40 -45.44
C HIS A 475 9.36 -19.13 -44.60
N LYS A 476 8.64 -19.17 -43.48
CA LYS A 476 8.42 -18.01 -42.61
C LYS A 476 8.73 -18.34 -41.16
N VAL A 477 9.35 -17.40 -40.45
CA VAL A 477 9.51 -17.41 -39.00
C VAL A 477 8.91 -16.13 -38.46
N VAL A 478 7.91 -16.23 -37.59
CA VAL A 478 7.23 -15.08 -36.99
C VAL A 478 7.46 -15.11 -35.49
N VAL A 479 8.05 -14.06 -34.95
CA VAL A 479 8.29 -13.91 -33.51
C VAL A 479 7.48 -12.71 -33.02
N ILE A 480 6.65 -12.90 -32.00
CA ILE A 480 5.76 -11.87 -31.45
C ILE A 480 6.08 -11.68 -29.96
N SER A 481 6.75 -10.57 -29.64
CA SER A 481 7.01 -10.11 -28.28
C SER A 481 5.95 -9.10 -27.85
N ALA A 482 4.84 -9.60 -27.31
CA ALA A 482 3.74 -8.78 -26.80
C ALA A 482 2.85 -9.56 -25.81
N CYS A 483 2.08 -8.83 -25.01
CA CYS A 483 1.02 -9.41 -24.18
C CYS A 483 -0.01 -10.14 -25.05
N PHE A 484 -0.56 -11.26 -24.55
CA PHE A 484 -1.58 -12.07 -25.24
C PHE A 484 -1.16 -12.58 -26.64
N SER A 485 0.16 -12.63 -26.91
CA SER A 485 0.71 -13.03 -28.22
C SER A 485 0.32 -14.45 -28.62
N GLY A 486 0.06 -15.34 -27.66
CA GLY A 486 -0.47 -16.69 -27.90
C GLY A 486 -1.77 -16.72 -28.72
N GLY A 487 -2.56 -15.65 -28.68
CA GLY A 487 -3.80 -15.52 -29.45
C GLY A 487 -3.59 -15.41 -30.96
N PHE A 488 -2.38 -15.06 -31.42
CA PHE A 488 -2.07 -14.95 -32.84
C PHE A 488 -1.91 -16.31 -33.52
N VAL A 489 -1.67 -17.38 -32.75
CA VAL A 489 -1.28 -18.69 -33.31
C VAL A 489 -2.30 -19.23 -34.32
N ASN A 490 -3.61 -19.00 -34.10
CA ASN A 490 -4.64 -19.56 -34.97
C ASN A 490 -4.74 -18.86 -36.32
N SER A 491 -4.50 -17.55 -36.38
CA SER A 491 -4.50 -16.78 -37.63
C SER A 491 -3.23 -16.99 -38.46
N LEU A 492 -2.13 -17.45 -37.83
CA LEU A 492 -0.81 -17.60 -38.45
C LEU A 492 -0.39 -19.04 -38.80
N LYS A 493 -1.10 -20.06 -38.29
CA LYS A 493 -0.74 -21.48 -38.49
C LYS A 493 -0.62 -21.85 -39.97
N HIS A 494 0.54 -22.37 -40.35
CA HIS A 494 0.81 -22.97 -41.65
C HIS A 494 1.99 -23.94 -41.55
N ASP A 495 2.03 -25.02 -42.35
CA ASP A 495 3.07 -26.06 -42.24
C ASP A 495 4.50 -25.56 -42.50
N SER A 496 4.62 -24.44 -43.21
CA SER A 496 5.89 -23.78 -43.54
C SER A 496 6.16 -22.52 -42.71
N THR A 497 5.37 -22.27 -41.66
CA THR A 497 5.52 -21.10 -40.77
C THR A 497 5.81 -21.53 -39.35
N MET A 498 6.96 -21.12 -38.81
CA MET A 498 7.26 -21.20 -37.38
C MET A 498 6.72 -19.95 -36.69
N ILE A 499 6.08 -20.12 -35.53
CA ILE A 499 5.54 -19.00 -34.75
C ILE A 499 6.08 -19.10 -33.33
N ILE A 500 6.72 -18.05 -32.84
CA ILE A 500 7.23 -17.92 -31.48
C ILE A 500 6.51 -16.75 -30.81
N MET A 501 5.99 -16.98 -29.60
CA MET A 501 5.13 -16.02 -28.89
C MET A 501 5.65 -15.84 -27.47
N ALA A 502 5.75 -14.59 -27.02
CA ALA A 502 6.24 -14.25 -25.69
C ALA A 502 5.29 -14.63 -24.54
N SER A 503 4.04 -14.99 -24.84
CA SER A 503 3.03 -15.30 -23.85
C SER A 503 2.00 -16.32 -24.34
N GLU A 504 1.35 -16.99 -23.39
CA GLU A 504 0.10 -17.74 -23.59
C GLU A 504 -1.05 -16.80 -24.03
N HIS A 505 -2.12 -17.38 -24.58
CA HIS A 505 -3.21 -16.63 -25.21
C HIS A 505 -3.94 -15.65 -24.28
N ASP A 506 -4.03 -15.96 -23.00
CA ASP A 506 -4.77 -15.23 -21.97
C ASP A 506 -3.86 -14.52 -20.96
N LYS A 507 -2.54 -14.49 -21.24
CA LYS A 507 -1.51 -14.00 -20.32
C LYS A 507 -0.76 -12.79 -20.83
N MET A 508 -0.29 -11.98 -19.89
CA MET A 508 0.59 -10.84 -20.16
C MET A 508 2.06 -11.28 -20.25
N SER A 509 2.87 -10.50 -20.94
CA SER A 509 4.34 -10.59 -20.92
C SER A 509 4.92 -9.31 -20.31
N PHE A 510 6.13 -9.38 -19.76
CA PHE A 510 6.71 -8.30 -18.94
C PHE A 510 7.98 -7.68 -19.54
N GLY A 511 8.49 -6.64 -18.88
CA GLY A 511 9.72 -5.92 -19.28
C GLY A 511 9.48 -4.79 -20.30
N CYS A 512 8.25 -4.31 -20.46
CA CYS A 512 7.91 -3.23 -21.38
C CYS A 512 7.93 -1.82 -20.75
N HIS A 513 8.63 -1.63 -19.63
CA HIS A 513 8.77 -0.27 -19.06
C HIS A 513 9.66 0.58 -19.98
N ASP A 514 9.40 1.90 -20.04
CA ASP A 514 10.06 2.84 -20.95
C ASP A 514 11.59 2.90 -20.78
N ARG A 515 12.13 2.34 -19.70
CA ARG A 515 13.55 2.36 -19.38
C ARG A 515 14.25 1.02 -19.60
N ALA A 516 13.51 -0.05 -19.85
CA ALA A 516 14.10 -1.32 -20.25
C ALA A 516 14.88 -1.15 -21.55
N HIS A 517 16.04 -1.81 -21.66
CA HIS A 517 16.71 -1.96 -22.95
C HIS A 517 15.94 -2.90 -23.89
N MET A 518 15.32 -3.94 -23.33
CA MET A 518 14.59 -4.99 -24.05
C MET A 518 13.47 -5.56 -23.16
N THR A 519 12.44 -6.12 -23.79
CA THR A 519 11.40 -6.91 -23.10
C THR A 519 12.00 -8.17 -22.49
N TYR A 520 11.36 -8.76 -21.48
CA TYR A 520 11.89 -9.97 -20.83
C TYR A 520 12.09 -11.11 -21.83
N PHE A 521 11.11 -11.30 -22.72
CA PHE A 521 11.19 -12.32 -23.75
C PHE A 521 12.22 -11.97 -24.84
N GLY A 522 12.24 -10.73 -25.33
CA GLY A 522 13.20 -10.31 -26.35
C GLY A 522 14.65 -10.43 -25.88
N GLU A 523 14.93 -10.01 -24.64
CA GLU A 523 16.26 -10.18 -24.04
C GLU A 523 16.61 -11.66 -23.89
N ALA A 524 15.73 -12.45 -23.27
CA ALA A 524 15.99 -13.86 -23.04
C ALA A 524 16.19 -14.64 -24.36
N PHE A 525 15.43 -14.32 -25.40
CA PHE A 525 15.51 -14.98 -26.69
C PHE A 525 16.73 -14.55 -27.49
N PHE A 526 16.87 -13.25 -27.80
CA PHE A 526 17.90 -12.77 -28.72
C PHE A 526 19.25 -12.59 -28.05
N LYS A 527 19.29 -11.98 -26.86
CA LYS A 527 20.54 -11.67 -26.17
C LYS A 527 21.08 -12.89 -25.43
N ASP A 528 20.26 -13.55 -24.62
CA ASP A 528 20.77 -14.57 -23.70
C ASP A 528 20.83 -15.98 -24.31
N SER A 529 19.89 -16.31 -25.21
CA SER A 529 19.74 -17.69 -25.70
C SER A 529 20.25 -17.93 -27.12
N LEU A 530 20.02 -16.98 -28.04
CA LEU A 530 20.19 -17.25 -29.47
C LEU A 530 21.64 -17.53 -29.88
N HIS A 531 22.61 -16.79 -29.34
CA HIS A 531 24.03 -16.99 -29.62
C HIS A 531 24.57 -18.33 -29.06
N GLN A 532 23.93 -18.90 -28.05
CA GLN A 532 24.32 -20.17 -27.43
C GLN A 532 23.61 -21.37 -28.05
N SER A 533 22.76 -21.15 -29.05
CA SER A 533 21.82 -22.13 -29.56
C SER A 533 22.10 -22.52 -31.01
N ALA A 534 22.02 -23.83 -31.29
CA ALA A 534 22.17 -24.35 -32.64
C ALA A 534 20.94 -24.03 -33.52
N THR A 535 19.76 -23.93 -32.91
CA THR A 535 18.49 -23.68 -33.60
C THR A 535 17.65 -22.64 -32.86
N PHE A 536 16.71 -22.02 -33.60
CA PHE A 536 15.70 -21.13 -32.98
C PHE A 536 14.81 -21.86 -31.96
N VAL A 537 14.61 -23.17 -32.14
CA VAL A 537 13.84 -24.00 -31.20
C VAL A 537 14.57 -24.15 -29.86
N ASP A 538 15.87 -24.41 -29.90
CA ASP A 538 16.70 -24.51 -28.68
C ASP A 538 16.79 -23.16 -27.98
N ALA A 539 16.95 -22.08 -28.76
CA ALA A 539 16.96 -20.72 -28.23
C ALA A 539 15.65 -20.38 -27.51
N PHE A 540 14.51 -20.78 -28.09
CA PHE A 540 13.20 -20.57 -27.48
C PHE A 540 13.06 -21.29 -26.14
N TYR A 541 13.44 -22.57 -26.05
CA TYR A 541 13.27 -23.31 -24.80
C TYR A 541 14.15 -22.76 -23.67
N ARG A 542 15.37 -22.33 -23.99
CA ARG A 542 16.23 -21.60 -23.04
C ARG A 542 15.61 -20.27 -22.61
N ALA A 543 15.13 -19.48 -23.57
CA ALA A 543 14.49 -18.20 -23.29
C ALA A 543 13.27 -18.36 -22.37
N ARG A 544 12.44 -19.38 -22.62
CA ARG A 544 11.27 -19.71 -21.80
C ARG A 544 11.65 -19.99 -20.35
N ASP A 545 12.74 -20.74 -20.13
CA ASP A 545 13.20 -21.07 -18.78
C ASP A 545 13.77 -19.83 -18.06
N ILE A 546 14.49 -18.96 -18.79
CA ILE A 546 14.98 -17.66 -18.27
C ILE A 546 13.82 -16.75 -17.87
N VAL A 547 12.83 -16.57 -18.76
CA VAL A 547 11.65 -15.72 -18.51
C VAL A 547 10.90 -16.19 -17.27
N ARG A 548 10.61 -17.49 -17.17
CA ARG A 548 9.94 -18.07 -16.00
C ARG A 548 10.72 -17.83 -14.70
N GLY A 549 12.05 -17.88 -14.75
CA GLY A 549 12.90 -17.58 -13.59
C GLY A 549 12.81 -16.12 -13.14
N ARG A 550 12.78 -15.18 -14.08
CA ARG A 550 12.62 -13.73 -13.80
C ARG A 550 11.26 -13.43 -13.20
N GLU A 551 10.20 -13.92 -13.83
CA GLU A 551 8.81 -13.70 -13.39
C GLU A 551 8.57 -14.24 -11.98
N ALA A 552 9.07 -15.45 -11.68
CA ALA A 552 8.96 -16.03 -10.35
C ALA A 552 9.71 -15.22 -9.28
N LYS A 553 10.88 -14.66 -9.61
CA LYS A 553 11.68 -13.84 -8.69
C LYS A 553 10.97 -12.52 -8.34
N GLU A 554 10.21 -11.97 -9.29
CA GLU A 554 9.50 -10.69 -9.16
C GLU A 554 8.04 -10.87 -8.73
N GLY A 555 7.58 -12.11 -8.52
CA GLY A 555 6.24 -12.42 -8.05
C GLY A 555 5.15 -12.23 -9.11
N PHE A 556 5.52 -12.24 -10.40
CA PHE A 556 4.57 -12.16 -11.51
C PHE A 556 3.95 -13.52 -11.83
N GLU A 557 2.74 -13.49 -12.40
CA GLU A 557 2.15 -14.67 -13.02
C GLU A 557 2.95 -15.05 -14.28
N ASN A 558 3.33 -16.33 -14.40
CA ASN A 558 4.17 -16.77 -15.51
C ASN A 558 3.49 -16.55 -16.87
N SER A 559 4.16 -15.83 -17.78
CA SER A 559 3.67 -15.54 -19.13
C SER A 559 3.57 -16.78 -20.02
N ASN A 560 4.36 -17.82 -19.71
CA ASN A 560 4.44 -19.08 -20.45
C ASN A 560 4.63 -18.91 -21.97
N PRO A 561 5.80 -18.45 -22.43
CA PRO A 561 6.09 -18.35 -23.86
C PRO A 561 5.77 -19.65 -24.63
N LEU A 562 5.28 -19.51 -25.87
CA LEU A 562 4.81 -20.60 -26.73
C LEU A 562 5.55 -20.67 -28.06
N ILE A 563 5.63 -21.88 -28.64
CA ILE A 563 6.18 -22.11 -29.98
C ILE A 563 5.30 -23.07 -30.79
N TYR A 564 4.97 -22.68 -32.02
CA TYR A 564 4.44 -23.54 -33.07
C TYR A 564 5.55 -23.82 -34.09
N LYS A 565 5.91 -25.10 -34.25
CA LYS A 565 7.12 -25.53 -35.00
C LYS A 565 6.83 -26.75 -35.89
N PRO A 566 6.16 -26.57 -37.03
CA PRO A 566 5.89 -27.66 -37.95
C PRO A 566 7.18 -28.22 -38.55
N LYS A 567 7.16 -29.50 -38.97
CA LYS A 567 8.38 -30.22 -39.38
C LYS A 567 9.03 -29.61 -40.63
N ALA A 568 8.24 -29.10 -41.57
CA ALA A 568 8.75 -28.61 -42.86
C ALA A 568 9.65 -27.38 -42.68
N ILE A 569 9.19 -26.35 -41.96
CA ILE A 569 10.01 -25.16 -41.68
C ILE A 569 11.24 -25.49 -40.81
N VAL A 570 11.12 -26.40 -39.83
CA VAL A 570 12.24 -26.81 -38.98
C VAL A 570 13.34 -27.48 -39.81
N ALA A 571 12.97 -28.36 -40.75
CA ALA A 571 13.93 -29.00 -41.64
C ALA A 571 14.64 -27.98 -42.55
N HIS A 572 13.89 -27.00 -43.08
CA HIS A 572 14.45 -25.96 -43.94
C HIS A 572 15.41 -25.03 -43.20
N LEU A 573 15.06 -24.60 -41.98
CA LEU A 573 15.93 -23.81 -41.11
C LEU A 573 17.23 -24.55 -40.76
N LYS A 574 17.16 -25.88 -40.59
CA LYS A 574 18.35 -26.71 -40.37
C LYS A 574 19.26 -26.70 -41.59
N LYS A 575 18.70 -26.81 -42.80
CA LYS A 575 19.45 -26.73 -44.06
C LYS A 575 20.17 -25.38 -44.20
N TRP A 576 19.44 -24.28 -43.99
CA TRP A 576 20.02 -22.93 -43.99
C TRP A 576 21.15 -22.77 -42.98
N ARG A 577 20.97 -23.28 -41.75
CA ARG A 577 22.02 -23.20 -40.72
C ARG A 577 23.28 -23.99 -41.05
N GLU A 578 23.13 -25.17 -41.65
CA GLU A 578 24.28 -25.97 -42.08
C GLU A 578 25.03 -25.27 -43.23
N GLN A 579 24.29 -24.74 -44.22
CA GLN A 579 24.87 -23.92 -45.29
C GLN A 579 25.67 -22.75 -44.71
N ARG A 580 25.11 -22.01 -43.75
CA ARG A 580 25.81 -20.87 -43.14
C ARG A 580 27.05 -21.28 -42.36
N ARG A 581 27.00 -22.40 -41.64
CA ARG A 581 28.16 -22.95 -40.95
C ARG A 581 29.27 -23.28 -41.93
N GLN A 582 28.94 -23.90 -43.06
CA GLN A 582 29.90 -24.23 -44.11
C GLN A 582 30.52 -22.95 -44.70
N GLN A 583 29.72 -21.92 -45.01
CA GLN A 583 30.23 -20.63 -45.50
C GLN A 583 31.22 -19.97 -44.53
N ILE A 584 30.99 -20.05 -43.22
CA ILE A 584 31.90 -19.51 -42.21
C ILE A 584 33.21 -20.31 -42.17
N ILE A 585 33.15 -21.64 -42.30
CA ILE A 585 34.33 -22.50 -42.38
C ILE A 585 35.15 -22.17 -43.64
N ASP A 586 34.47 -22.00 -44.77
CA ASP A 586 35.10 -21.75 -46.07
C ASP A 586 35.72 -20.35 -46.18
N ALA A 587 35.18 -19.36 -45.46
CA ALA A 587 35.72 -18.00 -45.43
C ALA A 587 37.07 -17.87 -44.70
N GLY A 588 37.45 -18.87 -43.90
CA GLY A 588 38.67 -18.83 -43.09
C GLY A 588 38.59 -17.87 -41.88
N PRO A 589 39.58 -17.94 -40.96
CA PRO A 589 39.65 -17.07 -39.79
C PRO A 589 39.96 -15.60 -40.12
#